data_AF-J4TL66-F1
#
_entry.id   AF-J4TL66-F1
#
_cell.length_a   1.000
_cell.length_b   1.000
_cell.length_c   1.000
_cell.angle_alpha   90.00
_cell.angle_beta   90.00
_cell.angle_gamma   90.00
#
_symmetry.space_group_name_H-M   'P 1'
#
loop_
_entity.id
_entity.type
_entity.pdbx_description
1 polymer ?
#
loop_
_entity_poly.entity_id
_entity_poly.type
_entity_poly.pdbx_seq_one_letter_code
_entity_poly.pdbx_strand_id
1 'polypeptide(L)'
;MNSQYVLFCAPYRFDSSFNNYMSKEKVEKELFSAVLPGVNMLTRKFVLHGIKMNFGIEDKNSLLAEVSSLQNGDYHAYEDLEDFTDQLDEEQRSLADKLIAMTKGRLIQGFDDCRIIDVITKAYAGKLINDNDFNEIFFAQAKRIENDYDSWEQYLASCVLGKIVQMCDEAPTIVTKEEYIHDIYSYCVIPTNVFEFSTFWNNDLSNLADILTEILQIENDTTTTLDNVPSNELIQSFEQYYNNNILDKEKYSYLYEMASYVLWMPIVENNLVWMITPQKENEQSLLLPAEFLTLESAHDFWFKHSELGEIADHNVFAIFEGFVGIKAIFAEDGIYTFKKKLFGKKTVEHIRYQDAEFSCILGFMSGIKLSLNSKSIFEVMDPNFEMLGMPNKSIGKMENAELKSFANNWTPKLEKVFNDIPKRIEEFKKLKK
;
A
#
# COMPACT_ATOMS: atom_id res chain seq x y z
N MET A 1 17.27 14.49 -7.72
CA MET A 1 16.98 15.26 -8.96
C MET A 1 15.47 15.30 -9.09
N ASN A 2 14.91 16.48 -9.35
CA ASN A 2 13.47 16.70 -9.45
C ASN A 2 13.10 17.09 -10.88
N SER A 3 12.06 16.48 -11.44
CA SER A 3 11.56 16.77 -12.78
C SER A 3 10.08 16.38 -12.89
N GLN A 4 9.26 17.25 -13.47
CA GLN A 4 7.85 16.96 -13.78
C GLN A 4 7.67 15.75 -14.71
N TYR A 5 8.65 15.44 -15.55
CA TYR A 5 8.59 14.28 -16.46
C TYR A 5 8.62 12.93 -15.74
N VAL A 6 8.92 12.91 -14.44
CA VAL A 6 8.78 11.69 -13.63
C VAL A 6 7.30 11.28 -13.50
N LEU A 7 6.35 12.20 -13.73
CA LEU A 7 4.92 11.89 -13.78
C LEU A 7 4.55 10.85 -14.84
N PHE A 8 5.36 10.66 -15.90
CA PHE A 8 5.10 9.61 -16.88
C PHE A 8 5.09 8.21 -16.25
N CYS A 9 5.92 7.95 -15.23
CA CYS A 9 5.90 6.68 -14.51
C CYS A 9 5.07 6.71 -13.22
N ALA A 10 4.19 7.71 -13.05
CA ALA A 10 3.28 7.76 -11.91
C ALA A 10 2.49 6.45 -11.72
N PRO A 11 1.96 5.79 -12.77
CA PRO A 11 1.23 4.51 -12.60
C PRO A 11 2.01 3.38 -11.90
N TYR A 12 3.34 3.47 -11.80
CA TYR A 12 4.16 2.49 -11.05
C TYR A 12 4.64 3.00 -9.68
N ARG A 13 4.34 4.25 -9.34
CA ARG A 13 4.94 4.97 -8.21
C ARG A 13 3.93 5.53 -7.24
N PHE A 14 2.72 5.77 -7.71
CA PHE A 14 1.64 6.23 -6.86
C PHE A 14 0.97 5.06 -6.21
N ASP A 15 0.66 5.27 -4.95
CA ASP A 15 -0.07 4.42 -4.05
C ASP A 15 -1.33 5.19 -3.66
N SER A 16 -2.52 4.59 -3.78
CA SER A 16 -3.78 5.25 -3.42
C SER A 16 -3.82 5.84 -2.00
N SER A 17 -2.89 5.50 -1.11
CA SER A 17 -2.66 6.19 0.18
C SER A 17 -2.17 7.63 0.07
N PHE A 18 -1.59 8.07 -1.07
CA PHE A 18 -1.30 9.48 -1.36
C PHE A 18 -2.57 10.35 -1.24
N ASN A 19 -3.74 9.77 -1.44
CA ASN A 19 -5.03 10.46 -1.55
C ASN A 19 -5.54 11.05 -0.23
N ASN A 20 -5.17 10.45 0.90
CA ASN A 20 -5.78 10.77 2.19
C ASN A 20 -4.81 11.44 3.18
N TYR A 21 -3.49 11.43 2.90
CA TYR A 21 -2.48 11.61 3.96
C TYR A 21 -1.32 12.57 3.64
N MET A 22 -1.25 13.16 2.44
CA MET A 22 -0.10 13.98 2.03
C MET A 22 -0.51 15.36 1.49
N SER A 23 0.18 16.41 1.94
CA SER A 23 -0.05 17.75 1.40
C SER A 23 0.30 17.80 -0.09
N LYS A 24 -0.37 18.70 -0.82
CA LYS A 24 -0.13 18.94 -2.25
C LYS A 24 1.38 19.07 -2.58
N GLU A 25 2.14 19.77 -1.72
CA GLU A 25 3.59 19.95 -1.89
C GLU A 25 4.41 18.68 -1.67
N LYS A 26 3.95 17.77 -0.79
CA LYS A 26 4.64 16.50 -0.52
C LYS A 26 4.41 15.51 -1.65
N VAL A 27 3.19 15.43 -2.18
CA VAL A 27 2.85 14.64 -3.37
C VAL A 27 3.66 15.11 -4.57
N GLU A 28 3.71 16.43 -4.82
CA GLU A 28 4.54 17.02 -5.88
C GLU A 28 6.02 16.64 -5.73
N LYS A 29 6.58 16.78 -4.52
CA LYS A 29 7.99 16.48 -4.26
C LYS A 29 8.33 15.00 -4.48
N GLU A 30 7.45 14.09 -4.10
CA GLU A 30 7.66 12.66 -4.31
C GLU A 30 7.49 12.27 -5.79
N LEU A 31 6.44 12.75 -6.44
CA LEU A 31 6.18 12.46 -7.86
C LEU A 31 7.18 13.13 -8.81
N PHE A 32 7.86 14.19 -8.40
CA PHE A 32 8.92 14.80 -9.21
C PHE A 32 10.30 14.19 -8.95
N SER A 33 10.47 13.40 -7.88
CA SER A 33 11.77 12.85 -7.52
C SER A 33 12.15 11.68 -8.42
N ALA A 34 13.27 11.80 -9.14
CA ALA A 34 13.84 10.68 -9.89
C ALA A 34 14.24 9.50 -8.97
N VAL A 35 14.51 9.78 -7.69
CA VAL A 35 14.85 8.77 -6.69
C VAL A 35 13.59 8.41 -5.91
N LEU A 36 13.16 7.16 -6.01
CA LEU A 36 12.01 6.61 -5.29
C LEU A 36 12.15 6.83 -3.77
N PRO A 37 11.05 7.13 -3.06
CA PRO A 37 11.03 7.12 -1.59
C PRO A 37 11.60 5.81 -1.03
N GLY A 38 12.38 5.90 0.05
CA GLY A 38 13.01 4.73 0.67
C GLY A 38 14.30 4.23 -0.01
N VAL A 39 14.66 4.72 -1.20
CA VAL A 39 15.95 4.37 -1.83
C VAL A 39 17.12 5.09 -1.17
N ASN A 40 17.97 4.32 -0.49
CA ASN A 40 19.15 4.78 0.22
C ASN A 40 20.34 3.84 -0.06
N MET A 41 21.50 4.10 0.53
CA MET A 41 22.71 3.30 0.28
C MET A 41 22.50 1.78 0.47
N LEU A 42 21.62 1.38 1.38
CA LEU A 42 21.32 -0.01 1.71
C LEU A 42 20.30 -0.63 0.75
N THR A 43 19.28 0.12 0.33
CA THR A 43 18.18 -0.39 -0.51
C THR A 43 18.45 -0.32 -2.01
N ARG A 44 19.48 0.41 -2.44
CA ARG A 44 19.90 0.51 -3.86
C ARG A 44 20.11 -0.84 -4.54
N LYS A 45 20.71 -1.81 -3.84
CA LYS A 45 20.99 -3.13 -4.41
C LYS A 45 19.71 -3.90 -4.75
N PHE A 46 18.61 -3.66 -4.03
CA PHE A 46 17.31 -4.27 -4.33
C PHE A 46 16.68 -3.67 -5.57
N VAL A 47 16.78 -2.34 -5.76
CA VAL A 47 16.36 -1.68 -7.01
C VAL A 47 17.12 -2.26 -8.20
N LEU A 48 18.44 -2.39 -8.08
CA LEU A 48 19.28 -3.01 -9.13
C LEU A 48 18.93 -4.48 -9.37
N HIS A 49 18.65 -5.23 -8.30
CA HIS A 49 18.22 -6.62 -8.42
C HIS A 49 16.88 -6.75 -9.13
N GLY A 50 15.90 -5.89 -8.80
CA GLY A 50 14.59 -5.87 -9.44
C GLY A 50 14.68 -5.58 -10.94
N ILE A 51 15.41 -4.55 -11.35
CA ILE A 51 15.55 -4.24 -12.78
C ILE A 51 16.36 -5.31 -13.54
N LYS A 52 17.29 -5.98 -12.87
CA LYS A 52 18.01 -7.13 -13.45
C LYS A 52 17.09 -8.34 -13.64
N MET A 53 16.29 -8.70 -12.64
CA MET A 53 15.43 -9.89 -12.70
C MET A 53 14.25 -9.69 -13.65
N ASN A 54 13.68 -8.49 -13.69
CA ASN A 54 12.47 -8.21 -14.46
C ASN A 54 12.77 -7.80 -15.90
N PHE A 55 13.92 -7.16 -16.17
CA PHE A 55 14.24 -6.58 -17.48
C PHE A 55 15.64 -6.95 -18.00
N GLY A 56 16.40 -7.80 -17.29
CA GLY A 56 17.75 -8.18 -17.71
C GLY A 56 18.77 -7.03 -17.68
N ILE A 57 18.48 -5.91 -17.00
CA ILE A 57 19.35 -4.73 -16.97
C ILE A 57 20.46 -4.94 -15.93
N GLU A 58 21.71 -5.05 -16.39
CA GLU A 58 22.90 -5.25 -15.55
C GLU A 58 23.90 -4.08 -15.61
N ASP A 59 23.82 -3.26 -16.65
CA ASP A 59 24.73 -2.16 -16.94
C ASP A 59 24.05 -1.09 -17.82
N LYS A 60 24.79 -0.03 -18.19
CA LYS A 60 24.28 1.03 -19.07
C LYS A 60 23.88 0.52 -20.45
N ASN A 61 24.58 -0.46 -21.01
CA ASN A 61 24.33 -0.94 -22.37
C ASN A 61 23.05 -1.77 -22.44
N SER A 62 22.85 -2.66 -21.47
CA SER A 62 21.60 -3.41 -21.29
C SER A 62 20.41 -2.49 -20.98
N LEU A 63 20.60 -1.41 -20.21
CA LEU A 63 19.58 -0.36 -20.05
C LEU A 63 19.20 0.30 -21.39
N LEU A 64 20.19 0.69 -22.20
CA LEU A 64 19.93 1.32 -23.51
C LEU A 64 19.27 0.35 -24.49
N ALA A 65 19.64 -0.93 -24.46
CA ALA A 65 19.01 -1.98 -25.24
C ALA A 65 17.53 -2.14 -24.84
N GLU A 66 17.26 -2.21 -23.54
CA GLU A 66 15.89 -2.34 -23.02
C GLU A 66 15.02 -1.13 -23.38
N VAL A 67 15.55 0.09 -23.20
CA VAL A 67 14.85 1.32 -23.61
C VAL A 67 14.55 1.31 -25.10
N SER A 68 15.48 0.85 -25.93
CA SER A 68 15.27 0.73 -27.38
C SER A 68 14.22 -0.32 -27.72
N SER A 69 14.21 -1.43 -26.99
CA SER A 69 13.28 -2.55 -27.20
C SER A 69 11.84 -2.16 -26.85
N LEU A 70 11.65 -1.51 -25.70
CA LEU A 70 10.37 -0.92 -25.30
C LEU A 70 9.91 0.17 -26.28
N GLN A 71 10.84 1.01 -26.78
CA GLN A 71 10.50 2.04 -27.75
C GLN A 71 10.06 1.45 -29.11
N ASN A 72 10.59 0.28 -29.48
CA ASN A 72 10.22 -0.40 -30.72
C ASN A 72 8.95 -1.27 -30.58
N GLY A 73 8.44 -1.44 -29.36
CA GLY A 73 7.27 -2.28 -29.10
C GLY A 73 7.57 -3.78 -29.11
N ASP A 74 8.83 -4.19 -28.87
CA ASP A 74 9.21 -5.62 -28.94
C ASP A 74 8.55 -6.49 -27.86
N TYR A 75 7.95 -5.86 -26.84
CA TYR A 75 7.26 -6.51 -25.71
C TYR A 75 5.73 -6.62 -25.89
N HIS A 76 5.20 -6.26 -27.06
CA HIS A 76 3.77 -6.31 -27.34
C HIS A 76 3.28 -7.76 -27.40
N ALA A 77 2.70 -8.23 -26.29
CA ALA A 77 2.25 -9.61 -26.11
C ALA A 77 0.90 -9.94 -26.81
N TYR A 78 0.44 -9.06 -27.70
CA TYR A 78 -0.44 -9.43 -28.80
C TYR A 78 0.21 -8.98 -30.11
N GLU A 79 0.53 -9.95 -30.95
CA GLU A 79 0.38 -9.76 -32.40
C GLU A 79 -1.13 -9.55 -32.61
N ASP A 80 -1.53 -8.31 -32.87
CA ASP A 80 -2.88 -7.82 -33.19
C ASP A 80 -3.88 -7.59 -32.02
N LEU A 81 -4.22 -6.31 -31.79
CA LEU A 81 -5.33 -5.91 -30.90
C LEU A 81 -6.66 -6.51 -31.34
N GLU A 82 -6.82 -6.83 -32.63
CA GLU A 82 -7.99 -7.51 -33.17
C GLU A 82 -8.24 -8.85 -32.45
N ASP A 83 -7.20 -9.67 -32.27
CA ASP A 83 -7.28 -10.98 -31.61
C ASP A 83 -7.66 -10.88 -30.13
N PHE A 84 -7.25 -9.81 -29.44
CA PHE A 84 -7.68 -9.52 -28.08
C PHE A 84 -9.16 -9.15 -28.05
N THR A 85 -9.58 -8.20 -28.89
CA THR A 85 -10.97 -7.71 -28.90
C THR A 85 -11.98 -8.77 -29.33
N ASP A 86 -11.57 -9.78 -30.11
CA ASP A 86 -12.42 -10.90 -30.54
C ASP A 86 -12.71 -11.91 -29.40
N GLN A 87 -11.93 -11.88 -28.32
CA GLN A 87 -12.12 -12.74 -27.14
C GLN A 87 -13.01 -12.11 -26.07
N LEU A 88 -13.32 -10.82 -26.19
CA LEU A 88 -14.15 -10.08 -25.26
C LEU A 88 -15.64 -10.31 -25.51
N ASP A 89 -16.45 -10.24 -24.46
CA ASP A 89 -17.90 -10.12 -24.63
C ASP A 89 -18.30 -8.73 -25.18
N GLU A 90 -19.59 -8.54 -25.49
CA GLU A 90 -20.09 -7.30 -26.11
C GLU A 90 -19.87 -6.06 -25.24
N GLU A 91 -19.96 -6.21 -23.91
CA GLU A 91 -19.81 -5.11 -22.96
C GLU A 91 -18.34 -4.73 -22.80
N GLN A 92 -17.48 -5.73 -22.63
CA GLN A 92 -16.02 -5.58 -22.57
C GLN A 92 -15.45 -5.00 -23.86
N ARG A 93 -15.93 -5.46 -25.03
CA ARG A 93 -15.50 -4.94 -26.34
C ARG A 93 -15.87 -3.47 -26.50
N SER A 94 -17.08 -3.09 -26.11
CA SER A 94 -17.53 -1.69 -26.14
C SER A 94 -16.60 -0.78 -25.32
N LEU A 95 -16.18 -1.23 -24.13
CA LEU A 95 -15.22 -0.48 -23.30
C LEU A 95 -13.83 -0.44 -23.92
N ALA A 96 -13.32 -1.57 -24.43
CA ALA A 96 -12.04 -1.61 -25.11
C ALA A 96 -12.00 -0.64 -26.32
N ASP A 97 -13.07 -0.59 -27.11
CA ASP A 97 -13.19 0.33 -28.25
C ASP A 97 -13.16 1.81 -27.81
N LYS A 98 -13.85 2.14 -26.70
CA LYS A 98 -13.77 3.49 -26.09
C LYS A 98 -12.32 3.84 -25.72
N LEU A 99 -11.59 2.93 -25.02
CA LEU A 99 -10.18 3.17 -24.68
C LEU A 99 -9.30 3.32 -25.92
N ILE A 100 -9.44 2.42 -26.90
CA ILE A 100 -8.67 2.45 -28.15
C ILE A 100 -8.84 3.80 -28.84
N ALA A 101 -10.08 4.29 -28.94
CA ALA A 101 -10.37 5.61 -29.49
C ALA A 101 -9.66 6.75 -28.73
N MET A 102 -9.65 6.70 -27.39
CA MET A 102 -8.97 7.69 -26.55
C MET A 102 -7.46 7.73 -26.77
N THR A 103 -6.82 6.60 -27.13
CA THR A 103 -5.38 6.58 -27.42
C THR A 103 -5.01 7.36 -28.69
N LYS A 104 -5.98 7.67 -29.56
CA LYS A 104 -5.80 8.30 -30.88
C LYS A 104 -4.72 7.62 -31.75
N GLY A 105 -4.70 6.29 -31.75
CA GLY A 105 -3.76 5.50 -32.55
C GLY A 105 -2.38 5.30 -31.91
N ARG A 106 -2.16 5.79 -30.67
CA ARG A 106 -0.97 5.40 -29.88
C ARG A 106 -1.08 4.01 -29.28
N LEU A 107 -2.30 3.46 -29.22
CA LEU A 107 -2.57 2.10 -28.77
C LEU A 107 -1.91 1.82 -27.41
N ILE A 108 -1.02 0.84 -27.31
CA ILE A 108 -0.40 0.44 -26.04
C ILE A 108 0.94 1.15 -25.76
N GLN A 109 1.40 2.06 -26.63
CA GLN A 109 2.72 2.69 -26.51
C GLN A 109 2.94 3.44 -25.18
N GLY A 110 1.89 4.01 -24.60
CA GLY A 110 1.95 4.72 -23.32
C GLY A 110 2.42 3.83 -22.18
N PHE A 111 2.04 2.54 -22.22
CA PHE A 111 2.45 1.54 -21.25
C PHE A 111 3.97 1.29 -21.31
N ASP A 112 4.54 1.15 -22.51
CA ASP A 112 5.98 0.98 -22.68
C ASP A 112 6.74 2.27 -22.35
N ASP A 113 6.19 3.42 -22.75
CA ASP A 113 6.74 4.73 -22.42
C ASP A 113 6.81 4.95 -20.89
N CYS A 114 5.77 4.52 -20.17
CA CYS A 114 5.73 4.51 -18.70
C CYS A 114 6.85 3.65 -18.12
N ARG A 115 7.04 2.43 -18.66
CA ARG A 115 8.13 1.52 -18.27
C ARG A 115 9.51 2.07 -18.55
N ILE A 116 9.73 2.69 -19.71
CA ILE A 116 10.99 3.34 -20.09
C ILE A 116 11.42 4.32 -19.00
N ILE A 117 10.51 5.22 -18.60
CA ILE A 117 10.80 6.22 -17.56
C ILE A 117 11.04 5.56 -16.20
N ASP A 118 10.28 4.52 -15.85
CA ASP A 118 10.48 3.77 -14.62
C ASP A 118 11.85 3.07 -14.54
N VAL A 119 12.27 2.34 -15.58
CA VAL A 119 13.57 1.63 -15.58
C VAL A 119 14.75 2.60 -15.58
N ILE A 120 14.66 3.72 -16.30
CA ILE A 120 15.71 4.75 -16.31
C ILE A 120 15.85 5.36 -14.91
N THR A 121 14.74 5.71 -14.27
CA THR A 121 14.76 6.30 -12.94
C THR A 121 15.21 5.31 -11.86
N LYS A 122 14.84 4.03 -11.96
CA LYS A 122 15.34 2.95 -11.09
C LYS A 122 16.84 2.70 -11.29
N ALA A 123 17.33 2.68 -12.53
CA ALA A 123 18.77 2.57 -12.82
C ALA A 123 19.56 3.74 -12.23
N TYR A 124 19.03 4.96 -12.31
CA TYR A 124 19.62 6.14 -11.68
C TYR A 124 19.60 6.06 -10.15
N ALA A 125 18.46 5.71 -9.56
CA ALA A 125 18.30 5.58 -8.11
C ALA A 125 19.26 4.51 -7.54
N GLY A 126 19.41 3.40 -8.25
CA GLY A 126 20.33 2.30 -7.97
C GLY A 126 21.81 2.63 -8.18
N LYS A 127 22.15 3.78 -8.77
CA LYS A 127 23.51 4.18 -9.17
C LYS A 127 24.15 3.27 -10.23
N LEU A 128 23.34 2.68 -11.10
CA LEU A 128 23.82 1.99 -12.30
C LEU A 128 24.37 2.98 -13.33
N ILE A 129 23.72 4.13 -13.43
CA ILE A 129 24.08 5.25 -14.30
C ILE A 129 24.36 6.51 -13.45
N ASN A 130 25.22 7.39 -13.95
CA ASN A 130 25.55 8.65 -13.28
C ASN A 130 24.59 9.79 -13.69
N ASP A 131 24.78 10.99 -13.13
CA ASP A 131 23.92 12.15 -13.41
C ASP A 131 23.94 12.57 -14.89
N ASN A 132 25.08 12.48 -15.58
CA ASN A 132 25.19 12.85 -16.99
C ASN A 132 24.42 11.85 -17.87
N ASP A 133 24.65 10.56 -17.65
CA ASP A 133 23.96 9.48 -18.36
C ASP A 133 22.44 9.55 -18.13
N PHE A 134 22.02 9.79 -16.88
CA PHE A 134 20.61 9.94 -16.56
C PHE A 134 20.00 11.12 -17.29
N ASN A 135 20.62 12.31 -17.22
CA ASN A 135 20.09 13.50 -17.91
C ASN A 135 19.97 13.29 -19.42
N GLU A 136 20.96 12.65 -20.05
CA GLU A 136 20.94 12.38 -21.48
C GLU A 136 19.77 11.45 -21.86
N ILE A 137 19.68 10.28 -21.21
CA ILE A 137 18.70 9.25 -21.57
C ILE A 137 17.28 9.67 -21.16
N PHE A 138 17.13 10.16 -19.92
CA PHE A 138 15.83 10.53 -19.36
C PHE A 138 15.18 11.67 -20.13
N PHE A 139 15.89 12.77 -20.41
CA PHE A 139 15.29 13.90 -21.12
C PHE A 139 15.08 13.63 -22.60
N ALA A 140 15.87 12.75 -23.23
CA ALA A 140 15.60 12.31 -24.60
C ALA A 140 14.26 11.57 -24.69
N GLN A 141 14.02 10.60 -23.79
CA GLN A 141 12.77 9.86 -23.76
C GLN A 141 11.59 10.71 -23.29
N ALA A 142 11.75 11.49 -22.24
CA ALA A 142 10.70 12.36 -21.73
C ALA A 142 10.19 13.36 -22.78
N LYS A 143 11.10 13.98 -23.55
CA LYS A 143 10.70 14.89 -24.63
C LYS A 143 10.06 14.17 -25.80
N ARG A 144 10.50 12.95 -26.13
CA ARG A 144 9.83 12.14 -27.14
C ARG A 144 8.38 11.88 -26.73
N ILE A 145 8.18 11.38 -25.51
CA ILE A 145 6.86 11.10 -24.94
C ILE A 145 6.01 12.37 -24.93
N GLU A 146 6.51 13.50 -24.42
CA GLU A 146 5.78 14.78 -24.42
C GLU A 146 5.31 15.22 -25.82
N ASN A 147 6.10 14.93 -26.86
CA ASN A 147 5.73 15.27 -28.24
C ASN A 147 4.79 14.24 -28.89
N ASP A 148 4.68 13.04 -28.31
CA ASP A 148 3.93 11.94 -28.90
C ASP A 148 2.43 11.95 -28.54
N TYR A 149 2.05 12.55 -27.41
CA TYR A 149 0.65 12.63 -26.97
C TYR A 149 0.21 14.10 -26.88
N ASP A 150 -1.11 14.31 -26.85
CA ASP A 150 -1.74 15.63 -26.76
C ASP A 150 -2.20 15.98 -25.33
N SER A 151 -2.39 14.97 -24.49
CA SER A 151 -3.03 15.10 -23.17
C SER A 151 -2.61 13.98 -22.21
N TRP A 152 -2.72 14.24 -20.92
CA TRP A 152 -2.57 13.19 -19.90
C TRP A 152 -3.62 12.09 -20.06
N GLU A 153 -4.85 12.46 -20.41
CA GLU A 153 -5.95 11.52 -20.61
C GLU A 153 -5.63 10.50 -21.72
N GLN A 154 -5.11 10.96 -22.86
CA GLN A 154 -4.66 10.09 -23.95
C GLN A 154 -3.51 9.17 -23.52
N TYR A 155 -2.52 9.72 -22.81
CA TYR A 155 -1.36 8.97 -22.34
C TYR A 155 -1.77 7.86 -21.37
N LEU A 156 -2.60 8.17 -20.37
CA LEU A 156 -3.06 7.22 -19.36
C LEU A 156 -4.00 6.17 -19.96
N ALA A 157 -4.86 6.52 -20.92
CA ALA A 157 -5.66 5.55 -21.65
C ALA A 157 -4.77 4.53 -22.39
N SER A 158 -3.66 4.99 -22.99
CA SER A 158 -2.67 4.14 -23.64
C SER A 158 -1.94 3.23 -22.65
N CYS A 159 -1.63 3.72 -21.44
CA CYS A 159 -1.09 2.90 -20.34
C CYS A 159 -2.06 1.80 -19.90
N VAL A 160 -3.34 2.14 -19.68
CA VAL A 160 -4.37 1.18 -19.26
C VAL A 160 -4.57 0.11 -20.32
N LEU A 161 -4.72 0.49 -21.59
CA LEU A 161 -4.89 -0.46 -22.69
C LEU A 161 -3.71 -1.44 -22.76
N GLY A 162 -2.47 -0.94 -22.63
CA GLY A 162 -1.29 -1.81 -22.62
C GLY A 162 -1.26 -2.78 -21.45
N LYS A 163 -1.74 -2.36 -20.27
CA LYS A 163 -1.85 -3.25 -19.11
C LYS A 163 -2.92 -4.32 -19.29
N ILE A 164 -4.07 -3.97 -19.86
CA ILE A 164 -5.18 -4.91 -20.12
C ILE A 164 -4.76 -6.01 -21.10
N VAL A 165 -4.02 -5.65 -22.15
CA VAL A 165 -3.62 -6.56 -23.23
C VAL A 165 -2.33 -7.34 -22.87
N GLN A 166 -1.70 -7.04 -21.73
CA GLN A 166 -0.44 -7.67 -21.34
C GLN A 166 -0.62 -9.16 -20.98
N MET A 167 -0.16 -10.07 -21.84
CA MET A 167 0.04 -11.50 -21.53
C MET A 167 1.41 -11.70 -20.88
N CYS A 168 1.54 -11.47 -19.58
CA CYS A 168 2.72 -11.88 -18.82
C CYS A 168 2.30 -12.72 -17.63
N ASP A 169 3.03 -13.79 -17.36
CA ASP A 169 2.86 -14.57 -16.15
C ASP A 169 2.96 -13.66 -14.92
N GLU A 170 2.05 -13.83 -13.97
CA GLU A 170 2.12 -13.15 -12.67
C GLU A 170 3.49 -13.42 -12.03
N ALA A 171 4.30 -12.38 -11.91
CA ALA A 171 5.54 -12.43 -11.13
C ALA A 171 5.34 -11.61 -9.84
N PRO A 172 5.90 -12.03 -8.69
CA PRO A 172 5.68 -11.38 -7.39
C PRO A 172 6.08 -9.89 -7.30
N THR A 173 6.68 -9.33 -8.35
CA THR A 173 7.22 -7.97 -8.41
C THR A 173 6.56 -7.11 -9.50
N ILE A 174 5.52 -7.63 -10.17
CA ILE A 174 4.76 -6.93 -11.22
C ILE A 174 3.42 -6.52 -10.61
N VAL A 175 3.15 -5.22 -10.58
CA VAL A 175 1.84 -4.64 -10.21
C VAL A 175 0.73 -5.37 -10.98
N THR A 176 -0.33 -5.80 -10.31
CA THR A 176 -1.41 -6.56 -10.97
C THR A 176 -2.17 -5.68 -11.97
N LYS A 177 -3.02 -6.27 -12.80
CA LYS A 177 -3.86 -5.51 -13.75
C LYS A 177 -4.82 -4.60 -12.98
N GLU A 178 -5.45 -5.15 -11.94
CA GLU A 178 -6.45 -4.52 -11.11
C GLU A 178 -5.83 -3.36 -10.32
N GLU A 179 -4.69 -3.58 -9.67
CA GLU A 179 -3.96 -2.54 -8.92
C GLU A 179 -3.56 -1.39 -9.85
N TYR A 180 -3.02 -1.70 -11.02
CA TYR A 180 -2.58 -0.69 -11.98
C TYR A 180 -3.75 0.16 -12.52
N ILE A 181 -4.88 -0.47 -12.85
CA ILE A 181 -6.08 0.23 -13.33
C ILE A 181 -6.69 1.07 -12.21
N HIS A 182 -6.77 0.52 -11.00
CA HIS A 182 -7.30 1.23 -9.83
C HIS A 182 -6.44 2.45 -9.46
N ASP A 183 -5.12 2.35 -9.52
CA ASP A 183 -4.22 3.48 -9.28
C ASP A 183 -4.41 4.57 -10.34
N ILE A 184 -4.60 4.20 -11.61
CA ILE A 184 -4.88 5.17 -12.66
C ILE A 184 -6.24 5.86 -12.44
N TYR A 185 -7.27 5.07 -12.13
CA TYR A 185 -8.60 5.60 -11.78
C TYR A 185 -8.53 6.57 -10.60
N SER A 186 -7.74 6.24 -9.57
CA SER A 186 -7.55 7.08 -8.40
C SER A 186 -7.05 8.49 -8.75
N TYR A 187 -6.17 8.65 -9.75
CA TYR A 187 -5.77 9.98 -10.21
C TYR A 187 -6.89 10.76 -10.90
N CYS A 188 -7.77 10.06 -11.59
CA CYS A 188 -8.81 10.67 -12.39
C CYS A 188 -9.89 11.30 -11.48
N VAL A 189 -10.11 10.71 -10.29
CA VAL A 189 -11.18 11.11 -9.36
C VAL A 189 -10.70 11.84 -8.11
N ILE A 190 -9.39 11.85 -7.82
CA ILE A 190 -8.86 12.55 -6.65
C ILE A 190 -9.07 14.08 -6.75
N PRO A 191 -9.51 14.76 -5.66
CA PRO A 191 -9.65 16.22 -5.65
C PRO A 191 -8.33 16.97 -5.91
N THR A 192 -7.20 16.39 -5.52
CA THR A 192 -5.86 16.89 -5.83
C THR A 192 -5.38 16.28 -7.14
N ASN A 193 -5.78 16.88 -8.26
CA ASN A 193 -5.33 16.45 -9.59
C ASN A 193 -3.79 16.57 -9.67
N VAL A 194 -3.10 15.43 -9.57
CA VAL A 194 -1.62 15.39 -9.53
C VAL A 194 -0.98 15.85 -10.83
N PHE A 195 -1.72 15.83 -11.94
CA PHE A 195 -1.24 16.30 -13.22
C PHE A 195 -1.33 17.84 -13.37
N GLU A 196 -2.00 18.54 -12.43
CA GLU A 196 -1.90 20.01 -12.31
C GLU A 196 -0.49 20.50 -11.99
N PHE A 197 0.38 19.65 -11.45
CA PHE A 197 1.77 20.02 -11.21
C PHE A 197 2.59 20.10 -12.50
N SER A 198 2.16 19.39 -13.55
CA SER A 198 2.81 19.46 -14.85
C SER A 198 2.43 20.74 -15.56
N THR A 199 3.40 21.29 -16.29
CA THR A 199 3.22 22.50 -17.11
C THR A 199 2.96 22.17 -18.58
N PHE A 200 2.84 20.89 -18.91
CA PHE A 200 2.61 20.37 -20.25
C PHE A 200 1.36 19.48 -20.25
N TRP A 201 0.65 19.48 -21.37
CA TRP A 201 -0.63 18.78 -21.60
C TRP A 201 -1.83 19.22 -20.76
N ASN A 202 -3.02 18.97 -21.30
CA ASN A 202 -4.27 19.11 -20.56
C ASN A 202 -4.38 18.01 -19.49
N ASN A 203 -4.91 18.37 -18.33
CA ASN A 203 -5.03 17.49 -17.15
C ASN A 203 -6.48 17.17 -16.78
N ASP A 204 -7.45 17.48 -17.65
CA ASP A 204 -8.81 16.98 -17.52
C ASP A 204 -8.82 15.47 -17.81
N LEU A 205 -9.23 14.68 -16.83
CA LEU A 205 -9.25 13.21 -16.87
C LEU A 205 -10.68 12.64 -16.81
N SER A 206 -11.70 13.48 -16.98
CA SER A 206 -13.10 13.12 -16.75
C SER A 206 -13.60 11.98 -17.62
N ASN A 207 -13.26 11.95 -18.92
CA ASN A 207 -13.73 10.88 -19.80
C ASN A 207 -13.04 9.55 -19.46
N LEU A 208 -11.75 9.61 -19.10
CA LEU A 208 -11.03 8.43 -18.63
C LEU A 208 -11.63 7.92 -17.32
N ALA A 209 -11.96 8.80 -16.38
CA ALA A 209 -12.61 8.43 -15.11
C ALA A 209 -13.89 7.64 -15.35
N ASP A 210 -14.76 8.13 -16.24
CA ASP A 210 -16.05 7.49 -16.56
C ASP A 210 -15.84 6.08 -17.12
N ILE A 211 -14.91 5.93 -18.07
CA ILE A 211 -14.61 4.64 -18.70
C ILE A 211 -13.98 3.65 -17.72
N LEU A 212 -13.03 4.10 -16.88
CA LEU A 212 -12.40 3.24 -15.88
C LEU A 212 -13.38 2.82 -14.79
N THR A 213 -14.36 3.67 -14.46
CA THR A 213 -15.45 3.30 -13.55
C THR A 213 -16.25 2.14 -14.10
N GLU A 214 -16.62 2.18 -15.39
CA GLU A 214 -17.33 1.08 -16.06
C GLU A 214 -16.48 -0.21 -16.09
N ILE A 215 -15.18 -0.12 -16.40
CA ILE A 215 -14.27 -1.27 -16.38
C ILE A 215 -14.20 -1.92 -15.00
N LEU A 216 -13.96 -1.11 -13.97
CA LEU A 216 -13.83 -1.60 -12.59
C LEU A 216 -15.16 -2.20 -12.10
N GLN A 217 -16.31 -1.70 -12.55
CA GLN A 217 -17.62 -2.28 -12.22
C GLN A 217 -17.82 -3.67 -12.84
N ILE A 218 -17.46 -3.86 -14.12
CA ILE A 218 -17.57 -5.17 -14.78
C ILE A 218 -16.62 -6.20 -14.15
N GLU A 219 -15.40 -5.78 -13.79
CA GLU A 219 -14.45 -6.64 -13.10
C GLU A 219 -14.92 -6.98 -11.67
N ASN A 220 -15.61 -6.07 -11.00
CA ASN A 220 -16.22 -6.31 -9.68
C ASN A 220 -17.46 -7.22 -9.73
N ASP A 221 -18.19 -7.28 -10.85
CA ASP A 221 -19.32 -8.21 -11.05
C ASP A 221 -18.87 -9.64 -11.38
N THR A 222 -17.61 -9.83 -11.80
CA THR A 222 -17.02 -11.15 -12.08
C THR A 222 -15.98 -11.60 -11.05
N THR A 223 -15.51 -10.70 -10.19
CA THR A 223 -14.61 -11.00 -9.07
C THR A 223 -14.99 -10.12 -7.88
N THR A 224 -15.31 -10.78 -6.77
CA THR A 224 -15.53 -10.22 -5.42
C THR A 224 -14.93 -8.83 -5.16
N THR A 225 -15.82 -7.82 -5.24
CA THR A 225 -15.81 -6.52 -4.54
C THR A 225 -14.53 -6.12 -3.80
N LEU A 226 -13.75 -5.23 -4.41
CA LEU A 226 -12.79 -4.35 -3.71
C LEU A 226 -13.42 -2.97 -3.55
N ASP A 227 -14.25 -2.82 -2.51
CA ASP A 227 -14.70 -1.53 -2.00
C ASP A 227 -14.20 -1.38 -0.55
N ASN A 228 -13.60 -0.23 -0.24
CA ASN A 228 -13.27 0.23 1.11
C ASN A 228 -14.53 0.62 1.92
N VAL A 229 -15.51 -0.28 1.91
CA VAL A 229 -16.74 -0.29 2.69
C VAL A 229 -16.69 -1.58 3.55
N PRO A 230 -17.23 -1.60 4.78
CA PRO A 230 -17.45 -2.81 5.57
C PRO A 230 -17.53 -4.08 4.73
N SER A 231 -16.57 -5.00 4.84
CA SER A 231 -16.61 -6.19 3.98
C SER A 231 -17.94 -6.90 4.24
N ASN A 232 -18.74 -7.04 3.17
CA ASN A 232 -19.93 -7.87 3.25
C ASN A 232 -19.53 -9.30 3.67
N GLU A 233 -18.28 -9.71 3.40
CA GLU A 233 -17.75 -11.03 3.70
C GLU A 233 -17.68 -11.34 5.20
N LEU A 234 -17.18 -10.44 6.05
CA LEU A 234 -17.17 -10.66 7.51
C LEU A 234 -18.58 -10.65 8.09
N ILE A 235 -19.42 -9.70 7.65
CA ILE A 235 -20.82 -9.63 8.08
C ILE A 235 -21.54 -10.93 7.68
N GLN A 236 -21.37 -11.40 6.44
CA GLN A 236 -21.93 -12.66 5.93
C GLN A 236 -21.35 -13.88 6.65
N SER A 237 -20.06 -13.87 7.00
CA SER A 237 -19.41 -14.97 7.73
C SER A 237 -20.09 -15.19 9.09
N PHE A 238 -20.51 -14.11 9.75
CA PHE A 238 -21.23 -14.16 11.02
C PHE A 238 -22.71 -14.51 10.88
N GLU A 239 -23.34 -14.29 9.73
CA GLU A 239 -24.72 -14.72 9.46
C GLU A 239 -24.88 -16.25 9.43
N GLN A 240 -23.78 -16.99 9.24
CA GLN A 240 -23.76 -18.45 9.30
C GLN A 240 -23.70 -19.00 10.74
N TYR A 241 -23.38 -18.17 11.74
CA TYR A 241 -23.33 -18.59 13.14
C TYR A 241 -24.72 -18.49 13.78
N TYR A 242 -25.19 -19.60 14.38
CA TYR A 242 -26.49 -19.69 15.07
C TYR A 242 -26.68 -18.72 16.26
N ASN A 243 -25.61 -18.04 16.72
CA ASN A 243 -25.64 -17.07 17.82
C ASN A 243 -25.55 -15.64 17.28
N ASN A 244 -26.71 -14.97 17.22
CA ASN A 244 -26.91 -13.69 16.52
C ASN A 244 -26.22 -12.44 17.10
N ASN A 245 -25.35 -12.55 18.12
CA ASN A 245 -24.84 -11.38 18.88
C ASN A 245 -23.30 -11.32 19.02
N ILE A 246 -22.53 -12.04 18.20
CA ILE A 246 -21.05 -11.97 18.25
C ILE A 246 -20.56 -10.63 17.65
N LEU A 247 -21.09 -10.28 16.49
CA LEU A 247 -20.84 -9.01 15.81
C LEU A 247 -21.82 -7.95 16.32
N ASP A 248 -21.30 -6.88 16.93
CA ASP A 248 -22.11 -5.70 17.26
C ASP A 248 -22.27 -4.84 16.01
N LYS A 249 -23.34 -5.11 15.24
CA LYS A 249 -23.63 -4.39 13.99
C LYS A 249 -23.87 -2.89 14.21
N GLU A 250 -24.34 -2.47 15.38
CA GLU A 250 -24.57 -1.05 15.68
C GLU A 250 -23.25 -0.30 15.88
N LYS A 251 -22.27 -0.94 16.54
CA LYS A 251 -20.95 -0.35 16.76
C LYS A 251 -19.96 -0.58 15.62
N TYR A 252 -20.18 -1.59 14.76
CA TYR A 252 -19.22 -2.01 13.75
C TYR A 252 -18.66 -0.85 12.93
N SER A 253 -19.51 -0.03 12.30
CA SER A 253 -19.06 1.08 11.46
C SER A 253 -18.23 2.10 12.25
N TYR A 254 -18.65 2.44 13.47
CA TYR A 254 -17.92 3.39 14.31
C TYR A 254 -16.55 2.82 14.73
N LEU A 255 -16.49 1.55 15.12
CA LEU A 255 -15.25 0.90 15.54
C LEU A 255 -14.30 0.67 14.36
N TYR A 256 -14.81 0.36 13.17
CA TYR A 256 -14.04 0.32 11.93
C TYR A 256 -13.34 1.66 11.68
N GLU A 257 -14.10 2.76 11.65
CA GLU A 257 -13.56 4.09 11.37
C GLU A 257 -12.57 4.53 12.45
N MET A 258 -12.87 4.21 13.71
CA MET A 258 -12.00 4.53 14.83
C MET A 258 -10.69 3.73 14.79
N ALA A 259 -10.75 2.42 14.57
CA ALA A 259 -9.57 1.57 14.44
C ALA A 259 -8.70 2.00 13.26
N SER A 260 -9.34 2.33 12.13
CA SER A 260 -8.69 2.86 10.93
C SER A 260 -7.93 4.15 11.26
N TYR A 261 -8.62 5.17 11.78
CA TYR A 261 -8.06 6.49 12.03
C TYR A 261 -7.04 6.53 13.19
N VAL A 262 -7.35 5.88 14.30
CA VAL A 262 -6.57 6.00 15.54
C VAL A 262 -5.33 5.12 15.53
N LEU A 263 -5.37 3.97 14.85
CA LEU A 263 -4.30 2.98 14.93
C LEU A 263 -3.79 2.53 13.57
N TRP A 264 -4.66 1.98 12.71
CA TRP A 264 -4.21 1.30 11.50
C TRP A 264 -3.57 2.25 10.48
N MET A 265 -4.22 3.35 10.12
CA MET A 265 -3.68 4.33 9.18
C MET A 265 -2.36 4.94 9.65
N PRO A 266 -2.19 5.38 10.91
CA PRO A 266 -0.89 5.79 11.42
C PRO A 266 0.23 4.75 11.26
N ILE A 267 -0.07 3.45 11.39
CA ILE A 267 0.90 2.36 11.17
C ILE A 267 1.26 2.26 9.68
N VAL A 268 0.26 2.30 8.80
CA VAL A 268 0.43 2.27 7.34
C VAL A 268 1.23 3.48 6.86
N GLU A 269 0.83 4.70 7.24
CA GLU A 269 1.45 5.98 6.88
C GLU A 269 2.93 6.07 7.27
N ASN A 270 3.34 5.37 8.33
CA ASN A 270 4.73 5.35 8.80
C ASN A 270 5.54 4.17 8.23
N ASN A 271 4.93 3.38 7.33
CA ASN A 271 5.48 2.17 6.73
C ASN A 271 5.91 1.14 7.79
N LEU A 272 5.00 0.83 8.71
CA LEU A 272 5.23 -0.03 9.88
C LEU A 272 4.41 -1.32 9.85
N VAL A 273 3.66 -1.62 8.79
CA VAL A 273 2.82 -2.83 8.70
C VAL A 273 3.66 -4.10 8.86
N TRP A 274 4.86 -4.11 8.29
CA TRP A 274 5.85 -5.19 8.44
C TRP A 274 6.24 -5.46 9.90
N MET A 275 6.13 -4.44 10.77
CA MET A 275 6.48 -4.55 12.20
C MET A 275 5.41 -5.24 13.03
N ILE A 276 4.15 -5.15 12.58
CA ILE A 276 2.99 -5.63 13.34
C ILE A 276 2.34 -6.87 12.72
N THR A 277 2.73 -7.22 11.49
CA THR A 277 2.24 -8.39 10.77
C THR A 277 3.30 -9.50 10.89
N PRO A 278 3.00 -10.60 11.60
CA PRO A 278 3.87 -11.76 11.65
C PRO A 278 3.93 -12.44 10.28
N GLN A 279 5.04 -13.11 9.99
CA GLN A 279 5.17 -13.89 8.76
C GLN A 279 4.18 -15.08 8.70
N LYS A 280 3.84 -15.65 9.85
CA LYS A 280 2.83 -16.72 9.95
C LYS A 280 1.53 -16.15 10.49
N GLU A 281 0.45 -16.34 9.75
CA GLU A 281 -0.89 -15.84 10.09
C GLU A 281 -1.36 -16.31 11.48
N ASN A 282 -0.96 -17.52 11.91
CA ASN A 282 -1.32 -18.06 13.22
C ASN A 282 -0.58 -17.43 14.41
N GLU A 283 0.35 -16.49 14.19
CA GLU A 283 1.07 -15.74 15.22
C GLU A 283 0.49 -14.31 15.40
N GLN A 284 -0.66 -14.03 14.77
CA GLN A 284 -1.33 -12.74 14.80
C GLN A 284 -1.70 -12.32 16.23
N SER A 285 -1.04 -11.26 16.71
CA SER A 285 -1.20 -10.77 18.09
C SER A 285 -1.95 -9.44 18.19
N LEU A 286 -2.29 -8.83 17.04
CA LEU A 286 -3.14 -7.63 16.92
C LEU A 286 -4.43 -8.02 16.21
N LEU A 287 -5.55 -7.81 16.90
CA LEU A 287 -6.90 -8.03 16.39
C LEU A 287 -7.62 -6.69 16.27
N LEU A 288 -8.30 -6.48 15.14
CA LEU A 288 -8.98 -5.24 14.78
C LEU A 288 -10.41 -5.54 14.33
N PRO A 289 -11.35 -4.56 14.41
CA PRO A 289 -12.77 -4.80 14.12
C PRO A 289 -13.10 -5.11 12.65
N ALA A 290 -12.13 -5.01 11.74
CA ALA A 290 -12.28 -5.30 10.33
C ALA A 290 -11.00 -5.95 9.77
N GLU A 291 -11.06 -6.34 8.50
CA GLU A 291 -10.10 -7.19 7.78
C GLU A 291 -8.83 -6.43 7.38
N PHE A 292 -8.37 -5.52 8.24
CA PHE A 292 -7.15 -4.75 8.01
C PHE A 292 -5.91 -5.63 7.83
N LEU A 293 -5.88 -6.77 8.52
CA LEU A 293 -4.80 -7.74 8.47
C LEU A 293 -5.25 -8.99 7.70
N THR A 294 -6.25 -9.68 8.24
CA THR A 294 -6.91 -10.83 7.60
C THR A 294 -8.37 -10.92 8.04
N LEU A 295 -9.22 -11.58 7.25
CA LEU A 295 -10.59 -11.90 7.62
C LEU A 295 -10.65 -12.70 8.95
N GLU A 296 -9.75 -13.66 9.12
CA GLU A 296 -9.65 -14.46 10.35
C GLU A 296 -9.34 -13.60 11.58
N SER A 297 -8.43 -12.63 11.47
CA SER A 297 -8.09 -11.74 12.58
C SER A 297 -9.25 -10.83 13.00
N ALA A 298 -10.09 -10.40 12.05
CA ALA A 298 -11.27 -9.61 12.30
C ALA A 298 -12.37 -10.44 12.96
N HIS A 299 -12.51 -11.68 12.51
CA HIS A 299 -13.43 -12.64 13.10
C HIS A 299 -13.04 -12.98 14.55
N ASP A 300 -11.75 -13.19 14.80
CA ASP A 300 -11.20 -13.37 16.15
C ASP A 300 -11.41 -12.15 17.03
N PHE A 301 -11.25 -10.93 16.49
CA PHE A 301 -11.57 -9.71 17.22
C PHE A 301 -13.00 -9.76 17.79
N TRP A 302 -13.99 -10.06 16.95
CA TRP A 302 -15.41 -10.06 17.36
C TRP A 302 -15.75 -11.18 18.32
N PHE A 303 -15.16 -12.36 18.14
CA PHE A 303 -15.26 -13.42 19.14
C PHE A 303 -14.70 -13.00 20.50
N LYS A 304 -13.47 -12.47 20.52
CA LYS A 304 -12.84 -12.00 21.75
C LYS A 304 -13.60 -10.83 22.36
N HIS A 305 -14.11 -9.93 21.54
CA HIS A 305 -14.94 -8.79 21.96
C HIS A 305 -16.18 -9.26 22.71
N SER A 306 -16.89 -10.28 22.19
CA SER A 306 -18.08 -10.84 22.84
C SER A 306 -17.80 -11.47 24.22
N GLU A 307 -16.54 -11.85 24.49
CA GLU A 307 -16.10 -12.42 25.76
C GLU A 307 -15.63 -11.36 26.78
N LEU A 308 -15.58 -10.07 26.41
CA LEU A 308 -15.01 -9.00 27.24
C LEU A 308 -15.91 -8.54 28.41
N GLY A 309 -17.18 -8.97 28.45
CA GLY A 309 -18.14 -8.52 29.46
C GLY A 309 -18.37 -7.02 29.40
N GLU A 310 -18.38 -6.34 30.56
CA GLU A 310 -18.60 -4.88 30.66
C GLU A 310 -17.59 -4.04 29.85
N ILE A 311 -16.41 -4.58 29.52
CA ILE A 311 -15.43 -3.85 28.69
C ILE A 311 -15.95 -3.67 27.25
N ALA A 312 -16.79 -4.59 26.74
CA ALA A 312 -17.39 -4.50 25.40
C ALA A 312 -18.39 -3.34 25.26
N ASP A 313 -18.89 -2.81 26.39
CA ASP A 313 -19.75 -1.62 26.37
C ASP A 313 -18.95 -0.36 26.00
N HIS A 314 -17.63 -0.38 26.17
CA HIS A 314 -16.72 0.66 25.72
C HIS A 314 -16.45 0.52 24.20
N ASN A 315 -16.09 1.63 23.54
CA ASN A 315 -15.75 1.61 22.13
C ASN A 315 -14.34 1.04 21.93
N VAL A 316 -14.23 -0.29 21.95
CA VAL A 316 -12.99 -1.07 21.79
C VAL A 316 -12.59 -1.11 20.32
N PHE A 317 -11.43 -0.57 19.98
CA PHE A 317 -10.97 -0.47 18.58
C PHE A 317 -9.74 -1.34 18.27
N ALA A 318 -9.10 -1.94 19.28
CA ALA A 318 -8.03 -2.91 19.08
C ALA A 318 -7.84 -3.84 20.28
N ILE A 319 -7.45 -5.09 20.02
CA ILE A 319 -7.09 -6.06 21.05
C ILE A 319 -5.68 -6.58 20.75
N PHE A 320 -4.78 -6.44 21.72
CA PHE A 320 -3.44 -7.02 21.68
C PHE A 320 -3.38 -8.25 22.58
N GLU A 321 -3.07 -9.41 21.99
CA GLU A 321 -2.99 -10.71 22.64
C GLU A 321 -1.71 -11.44 22.20
N GLY A 322 -0.57 -11.01 22.73
CA GLY A 322 0.71 -11.69 22.47
C GLY A 322 0.85 -13.03 23.20
N PHE A 323 1.62 -13.94 22.60
CA PHE A 323 2.01 -15.23 23.21
C PHE A 323 2.72 -15.07 24.56
N VAL A 324 3.53 -14.00 24.69
CA VAL A 324 4.23 -13.60 25.91
C VAL A 324 3.89 -12.15 26.25
N GLY A 325 3.02 -11.92 27.23
CA GLY A 325 2.67 -10.56 27.63
C GLY A 325 1.38 -10.46 28.44
N ILE A 326 1.01 -9.21 28.74
CA ILE A 326 -0.32 -8.90 29.25
C ILE A 326 -1.25 -8.63 28.07
N LYS A 327 -2.48 -9.12 28.12
CA LYS A 327 -3.54 -8.70 27.19
C LYS A 327 -3.84 -7.22 27.41
N ALA A 328 -3.84 -6.44 26.34
CA ALA A 328 -4.19 -5.03 26.34
C ALA A 328 -5.32 -4.77 25.36
N ILE A 329 -6.40 -4.17 25.85
CA ILE A 329 -7.60 -3.85 25.08
C ILE A 329 -7.67 -2.34 24.99
N PHE A 330 -7.61 -1.82 23.78
CA PHE A 330 -7.62 -0.39 23.51
C PHE A 330 -9.06 0.04 23.24
N ALA A 331 -9.54 0.99 24.05
CA ALA A 331 -10.85 1.58 23.93
C ALA A 331 -10.75 3.10 23.93
N GLU A 332 -11.81 3.75 23.47
CA GLU A 332 -11.87 5.20 23.37
C GLU A 332 -11.56 5.99 24.65
N ASP A 333 -11.79 5.42 25.82
CA ASP A 333 -11.56 6.05 27.12
C ASP A 333 -10.28 5.58 27.84
N GLY A 334 -9.56 4.61 27.29
CA GLY A 334 -8.29 4.14 27.84
C GLY A 334 -7.94 2.70 27.44
N ILE A 335 -6.99 2.13 28.16
CA ILE A 335 -6.47 0.78 27.91
C ILE A 335 -6.83 -0.12 29.07
N TYR A 336 -7.51 -1.22 28.77
CA TYR A 336 -7.86 -2.24 29.76
C TYR A 336 -6.85 -3.38 29.74
N THR A 337 -6.37 -3.77 30.91
CA THR A 337 -5.49 -4.93 31.08
C THR A 337 -5.99 -5.81 32.23
N PHE A 338 -5.45 -7.03 32.35
CA PHE A 338 -5.85 -7.96 33.41
C PHE A 338 -4.68 -8.27 34.34
N LYS A 339 -4.87 -7.99 35.64
CA LYS A 339 -3.89 -8.34 36.67
C LYS A 339 -4.22 -9.71 37.26
N LYS A 340 -3.31 -10.68 37.10
CA LYS A 340 -3.42 -12.01 37.71
C LYS A 340 -3.00 -11.94 39.18
N LYS A 341 -3.92 -12.20 40.12
CA LYS A 341 -3.56 -12.38 41.54
C LYS A 341 -3.10 -13.83 41.76
N LEU A 342 -2.09 -14.03 42.60
CA LEU A 342 -1.51 -15.36 42.89
C LEU A 342 -2.54 -16.40 43.37
N PHE A 343 -3.67 -15.95 43.96
CA PHE A 343 -4.76 -16.82 44.43
C PHE A 343 -6.16 -16.17 44.32
N GLY A 344 -6.50 -15.53 43.19
CA GLY A 344 -7.82 -14.89 43.04
C GLY A 344 -8.28 -14.65 41.59
N LYS A 345 -9.54 -14.19 41.44
CA LYS A 345 -10.11 -13.79 40.14
C LYS A 345 -9.23 -12.71 39.48
N LYS A 346 -9.08 -12.75 38.16
CA LYS A 346 -8.44 -11.69 37.38
C LYS A 346 -9.18 -10.37 37.66
N THR A 347 -8.44 -9.32 38.00
CA THR A 347 -9.01 -7.97 38.16
C THR A 347 -8.69 -7.16 36.91
N VAL A 348 -9.69 -6.48 36.38
CA VAL A 348 -9.54 -5.51 35.29
C VAL A 348 -8.84 -4.26 35.82
N GLU A 349 -7.84 -3.78 35.10
CA GLU A 349 -7.10 -2.55 35.36
C GLU A 349 -7.31 -1.61 34.17
N HIS A 350 -7.86 -0.42 34.42
CA HIS A 350 -8.04 0.62 33.41
C HIS A 350 -6.91 1.64 33.53
N ILE A 351 -6.20 1.85 32.42
CA ILE A 351 -5.07 2.77 32.30
C ILE A 351 -5.51 3.91 31.40
N ARG A 352 -5.56 5.14 31.93
CA ARG A 352 -5.82 6.33 31.11
C ARG A 352 -4.65 6.54 30.16
N TYR A 353 -4.93 7.03 28.95
CA TYR A 353 -3.88 7.26 27.95
C TYR A 353 -2.76 8.21 28.42
N GLN A 354 -3.08 9.21 29.24
CA GLN A 354 -2.08 10.10 29.84
C GLN A 354 -1.11 9.39 30.81
N ASP A 355 -1.49 8.22 31.32
CA ASP A 355 -0.69 7.42 32.25
C ASP A 355 -0.06 6.20 31.53
N ALA A 356 -0.17 6.14 30.19
CA ALA A 356 0.36 5.08 29.35
C ALA A 356 1.68 5.50 28.68
N GLU A 357 2.72 4.70 28.85
CA GLU A 357 4.02 4.88 28.21
C GLU A 357 4.31 3.69 27.29
N PHE A 358 4.48 3.98 26.00
CA PHE A 358 4.81 2.97 24.99
C PHE A 358 6.29 2.99 24.64
N SER A 359 6.90 1.81 24.64
CA SER A 359 8.25 1.60 24.14
C SER A 359 8.32 0.38 23.22
N CYS A 360 9.17 0.45 22.21
CA CYS A 360 9.36 -0.58 21.21
C CYS A 360 10.81 -1.01 21.18
N ILE A 361 11.02 -2.32 21.17
CA ILE A 361 12.34 -2.93 20.96
C ILE A 361 12.24 -3.81 19.72
N LEU A 362 13.12 -3.58 18.74
CA LEU A 362 13.32 -4.50 17.62
C LEU A 362 14.60 -5.30 17.90
N GLY A 363 14.44 -6.59 18.15
CA GLY A 363 15.52 -7.55 18.31
C GLY A 363 15.52 -8.58 17.20
N PHE A 364 16.63 -8.73 16.49
CA PHE A 364 16.67 -9.53 15.26
C PHE A 364 16.63 -11.06 15.47
N MET A 365 16.71 -11.51 16.73
CA MET A 365 16.43 -12.91 17.13
C MET A 365 15.27 -13.03 18.12
N SER A 366 14.70 -11.90 18.56
CA SER A 366 13.64 -11.84 19.57
C SER A 366 12.43 -11.08 19.06
N GLY A 367 12.34 -10.89 17.75
CA GLY A 367 11.25 -10.16 17.14
C GLY A 367 11.11 -8.69 17.52
N ILE A 368 9.91 -8.17 17.28
CA ILE A 368 9.48 -6.85 17.72
C ILE A 368 8.71 -7.01 19.02
N LYS A 369 9.06 -6.20 20.01
CA LYS A 369 8.39 -6.16 21.30
C LYS A 369 7.88 -4.76 21.57
N LEU A 370 6.56 -4.62 21.67
CA LEU A 370 5.91 -3.40 22.13
C LEU A 370 5.49 -3.56 23.59
N SER A 371 5.85 -2.57 24.40
CA SER A 371 5.59 -2.56 25.84
C SER A 371 4.73 -1.37 26.24
N LEU A 372 3.78 -1.62 27.15
CA LEU A 372 2.99 -0.62 27.86
C LEU A 372 3.44 -0.59 29.32
N ASN A 373 3.91 0.56 29.81
CA ASN A 373 4.38 0.73 31.18
C ASN A 373 5.37 -0.39 31.60
N SER A 374 6.37 -0.63 30.74
CA SER A 374 7.41 -1.67 30.88
C SER A 374 6.94 -3.13 30.81
N LYS A 375 5.66 -3.39 30.53
CA LYS A 375 5.12 -4.75 30.34
C LYS A 375 4.88 -5.00 28.86
N SER A 376 5.34 -6.14 28.36
CA SER A 376 5.07 -6.58 26.98
C SER A 376 3.56 -6.70 26.77
N ILE A 377 3.05 -6.05 25.73
CA ILE A 377 1.66 -6.22 25.27
C ILE A 377 1.59 -6.98 23.95
N PHE A 378 2.71 -7.01 23.22
CA PHE A 378 2.77 -7.53 21.86
C PHE A 378 4.21 -7.95 21.54
N GLU A 379 4.34 -9.14 20.94
CA GLU A 379 5.61 -9.65 20.43
C GLU A 379 5.37 -10.30 19.06
N VAL A 380 6.12 -9.87 18.04
CA VAL A 380 6.15 -10.49 16.72
C VAL A 380 7.51 -11.12 16.55
N MET A 381 7.57 -12.44 16.70
CA MET A 381 8.83 -13.19 16.67
C MET A 381 9.55 -13.06 15.33
N ASP A 382 8.78 -13.19 14.23
CA ASP A 382 9.26 -13.08 12.86
C ASP A 382 8.51 -11.97 12.11
N PRO A 383 8.98 -10.70 12.21
CA PRO A 383 8.41 -9.59 11.44
C PRO A 383 8.51 -9.86 9.94
N ASN A 384 7.52 -9.40 9.18
CA ASN A 384 7.48 -9.62 7.74
C ASN A 384 8.41 -8.65 6.98
N PHE A 385 9.72 -8.85 7.08
CA PHE A 385 10.72 -8.01 6.39
C PHE A 385 10.60 -8.05 4.86
N GLU A 386 9.91 -9.04 4.29
CA GLU A 386 9.65 -9.10 2.85
C GLU A 386 8.78 -7.94 2.38
N MET A 387 7.89 -7.42 3.24
CA MET A 387 7.12 -6.18 2.97
C MET A 387 8.00 -4.92 2.86
N LEU A 388 9.24 -4.97 3.35
CA LEU A 388 10.25 -3.93 3.13
C LEU A 388 11.13 -4.21 1.89
N GLY A 389 10.80 -5.24 1.10
CA GLY A 389 11.65 -5.73 0.03
C GLY A 389 12.94 -6.39 0.53
N MET A 390 12.97 -6.84 1.80
CA MET A 390 14.15 -7.44 2.42
C MET A 390 13.94 -8.95 2.61
N PRO A 391 14.65 -9.82 1.87
CA PRO A 391 14.57 -11.26 2.10
C PRO A 391 15.05 -11.62 3.51
N ASN A 392 14.33 -12.46 4.25
CA ASN A 392 14.63 -12.80 5.66
C ASN A 392 16.09 -13.29 5.89
N LYS A 393 16.65 -14.01 4.92
CA LYS A 393 18.07 -14.47 4.95
C LYS A 393 19.08 -13.32 4.98
N SER A 394 18.67 -12.10 4.67
CA SER A 394 19.51 -10.91 4.62
C SER A 394 19.70 -10.29 6.00
N ILE A 395 18.70 -10.38 6.88
CA ILE A 395 18.78 -9.85 8.25
C ILE A 395 19.84 -10.60 9.07
N GLY A 396 19.86 -11.93 8.97
CA GLY A 396 20.87 -12.76 9.64
C GLY A 396 22.32 -12.54 9.15
N LYS A 397 22.53 -11.75 8.09
CA LYS A 397 23.85 -11.41 7.54
C LYS A 397 24.31 -10.00 7.87
N MET A 398 23.46 -9.18 8.49
CA MET A 398 23.81 -7.81 8.87
C MET A 398 24.75 -7.77 10.08
N GLU A 399 25.66 -6.81 10.10
CA GLU A 399 26.51 -6.57 11.26
C GLU A 399 25.71 -5.94 12.41
N ASN A 400 26.16 -6.15 13.65
CA ASN A 400 25.49 -5.62 14.85
C ASN A 400 25.27 -4.09 14.81
N ALA A 401 26.15 -3.33 14.15
CA ALA A 401 26.00 -1.88 13.99
C ALA A 401 24.87 -1.53 13.01
N GLU A 402 24.74 -2.29 11.92
CA GLU A 402 23.68 -2.14 10.92
C GLU A 402 22.32 -2.49 11.51
N LEU A 403 22.27 -3.59 12.26
CA LEU A 403 21.10 -4.02 13.04
C LEU A 403 20.64 -2.92 14.01
N LYS A 404 21.56 -2.34 14.80
CA LYS A 404 21.22 -1.22 15.70
C LYS A 404 20.73 0.00 14.95
N SER A 405 21.37 0.37 13.84
CA SER A 405 20.97 1.50 13.01
C SER A 405 19.57 1.30 12.43
N PHE A 406 19.28 0.09 11.94
CA PHE A 406 17.98 -0.30 11.43
C PHE A 406 16.90 -0.18 12.52
N ALA A 407 17.13 -0.77 13.71
CA ALA A 407 16.20 -0.65 14.83
C ALA A 407 15.95 0.82 15.22
N ASN A 408 17.01 1.63 15.33
CA ASN A 408 16.90 3.05 15.69
C ASN A 408 16.11 3.89 14.67
N ASN A 409 16.01 3.45 13.41
CA ASN A 409 15.22 4.15 12.40
C ASN A 409 13.72 3.84 12.48
N TRP A 410 13.35 2.68 13.00
CA TRP A 410 11.98 2.16 12.93
C TRP A 410 11.27 2.15 14.28
N THR A 411 11.96 1.78 15.37
CA THR A 411 11.32 1.72 16.70
C THR A 411 10.75 3.07 17.14
N PRO A 412 11.40 4.23 16.95
CA PRO A 412 10.83 5.51 17.38
C PRO A 412 9.57 5.89 16.59
N LYS A 413 9.43 5.42 15.35
CA LYS A 413 8.22 5.66 14.54
C LYS A 413 7.03 4.89 15.11
N LEU A 414 7.23 3.61 15.43
CA LEU A 414 6.18 2.80 16.04
C LEU A 414 5.81 3.33 17.42
N GLU A 415 6.80 3.66 18.26
CA GLU A 415 6.55 4.31 19.56
C GLU A 415 5.72 5.59 19.41
N LYS A 416 6.09 6.45 18.45
CA LYS A 416 5.35 7.68 18.18
C LYS A 416 3.90 7.38 17.80
N VAL A 417 3.66 6.38 16.93
CA VAL A 417 2.30 5.95 16.60
C VAL A 417 1.52 5.66 17.88
N PHE A 418 2.00 4.79 18.76
CA PHE A 418 1.24 4.46 19.98
C PHE A 418 1.10 5.62 20.97
N ASN A 419 2.14 6.43 21.14
CA ASN A 419 2.11 7.59 22.05
C ASN A 419 1.16 8.70 21.57
N ASP A 420 0.92 8.82 20.26
CA ASP A 420 0.01 9.81 19.68
C ASP A 420 -1.48 9.35 19.66
N ILE A 421 -1.80 8.12 20.12
CA ILE A 421 -3.18 7.59 20.20
C ILE A 421 -4.15 8.56 20.91
N PRO A 422 -3.87 9.06 22.13
CA PRO A 422 -4.79 9.98 22.82
C PRO A 422 -5.17 11.20 21.98
N LYS A 423 -4.19 11.78 21.28
CA LYS A 423 -4.43 12.93 20.40
C LYS A 423 -5.37 12.55 19.24
N ARG A 424 -5.14 11.41 18.59
CA ARG A 424 -5.97 10.97 17.46
C ARG A 424 -7.38 10.59 17.88
N ILE A 425 -7.58 10.08 19.10
CA ILE A 425 -8.93 9.85 19.63
C ILE A 425 -9.68 11.19 19.79
N GLU A 426 -9.02 12.22 20.31
CA GLU A 426 -9.63 13.55 20.43
C GLU A 426 -9.97 14.18 19.07
N GLU A 427 -9.12 13.97 18.06
CA GLU A 427 -9.34 14.42 16.69
C GLU A 427 -10.49 13.66 16.04
N PHE A 428 -10.52 12.33 16.15
CA PHE A 428 -11.61 11.49 15.65
C PHE A 428 -12.98 11.91 16.21
N LYS A 429 -13.04 12.16 17.53
CA LYS A 429 -14.25 12.65 18.20
C LYS A 429 -14.77 13.98 17.66
N LYS A 430 -13.89 14.85 17.17
CA LYS A 430 -14.29 16.14 16.58
C LYS A 430 -14.84 15.95 15.17
N LEU A 431 -14.39 14.94 14.43
CA LEU A 431 -14.87 14.61 13.10
C LEU A 431 -16.27 13.94 13.11
N LYS A 432 -16.65 13.34 14.25
CA LYS A 432 -17.93 12.64 14.43
C LYS A 432 -19.02 13.47 15.11
N LYS A 433 -18.74 14.74 15.43
CA LYS A 433 -19.71 15.73 15.91
C LYS A 433 -20.13 16.63 14.77
#